data_AF-A0A964XUX3-F1
#
_entry.id   AF-A0A964XUX3-F1
#
_cell.length_a   1.000
_cell.length_b   1.000
_cell.length_c   1.000
_cell.angle_alpha   90.00
_cell.angle_beta   90.00
_cell.angle_gamma   90.00
#
_symmetry.space_group_name_H-M   'P 1'
#
loop_
_entity.id
_entity.type
_entity.pdbx_description
1 polymer ?
#
loop_
_entity_poly.entity_id
_entity_poly.type
_entity_poly.pdbx_seq_one_letter_code
_entity_poly.pdbx_strand_id
1 'polypeptide(L)'
;MNTQSLLHAADRLSMAVGKAFAWLIVVLMLLVVAEVFKRYALNAPTAWIFDASNMIYGTLFMMGGAYTLCQDGHVRGDFFYGSAKPRTQATLDLVLYVLFFIPGVIALTWA
;
A
#
# COMPACT_ATOMS: atom_id res chain seq x y z
N MET A 1 14.04 -25.35 10.04
CA MET A 1 13.64 -24.23 9.15
C MET A 1 14.60 -23.07 9.40
N ASN A 2 15.37 -22.67 8.39
CA ASN A 2 16.25 -21.51 8.52
C ASN A 2 15.39 -20.24 8.58
N THR A 3 15.66 -19.35 9.53
CA THR A 3 14.99 -18.05 9.66
C THR A 3 15.09 -17.23 8.36
N GLN A 4 16.23 -17.33 7.68
CA GLN A 4 16.49 -16.72 6.36
C GLN A 4 15.50 -17.15 5.27
N SER A 5 15.14 -18.44 5.22
CA SER A 5 14.22 -18.94 4.19
C SER A 5 12.78 -18.46 4.41
N LEU A 6 12.39 -18.22 5.66
CA LEU A 6 11.08 -17.65 6.00
C LEU A 6 10.98 -16.18 5.56
N LEU A 7 12.02 -15.38 5.83
CA LEU A 7 12.07 -13.98 5.43
C LEU A 7 11.98 -13.82 3.91
N HIS A 8 12.80 -14.56 3.16
CA HIS A 8 12.75 -14.50 1.70
C HIS A 8 11.45 -15.05 1.08
N ALA A 9 10.72 -15.90 1.79
CA ALA A 9 9.39 -16.33 1.36
C ALA A 9 8.36 -15.23 1.59
N ALA A 10 8.42 -14.55 2.75
CA ALA A 10 7.57 -13.42 3.08
C ALA A 10 7.77 -12.23 2.13
N ASP A 11 9.02 -11.92 1.77
CA ASP A 11 9.33 -10.84 0.81
C ASP A 11 8.78 -11.18 -0.57
N ARG A 12 8.96 -12.42 -1.03
CA ARG A 12 8.45 -12.87 -2.33
C ARG A 12 6.92 -12.83 -2.39
N LEU A 13 6.26 -13.24 -1.31
CA LEU A 13 4.80 -13.14 -1.19
C LEU A 13 4.36 -11.67 -1.27
N SER A 14 4.99 -10.80 -0.48
CA SER A 14 4.66 -9.37 -0.44
C SER A 14 4.86 -8.69 -1.79
N MET A 15 5.96 -8.98 -2.48
CA MET A 15 6.21 -8.49 -3.83
C MET A 15 5.18 -9.00 -4.85
N ALA A 16 4.85 -10.29 -4.82
CA ALA A 16 3.90 -10.90 -5.76
C ALA A 16 2.49 -10.31 -5.57
N VAL A 17 2.04 -10.21 -4.31
CA VAL A 17 0.75 -9.61 -3.98
C VAL A 17 0.72 -8.14 -4.39
N GLY A 18 1.74 -7.34 -4.04
CA GLY A 18 1.79 -5.93 -4.43
C GLY A 18 1.71 -5.72 -5.95
N LYS A 19 2.43 -6.53 -6.74
CA LYS A 19 2.37 -6.48 -8.21
C LYS A 19 1.02 -6.92 -8.77
N ALA A 20 0.36 -7.89 -8.15
CA ALA A 20 -0.99 -8.30 -8.55
C ALA A 20 -2.00 -7.16 -8.33
N PHE A 21 -1.96 -6.52 -7.17
CA PHE A 21 -2.84 -5.40 -6.82
C PHE A 21 -2.55 -4.12 -7.62
N ALA A 22 -1.32 -3.95 -8.14
CA ALA A 22 -0.99 -2.82 -9.02
C ALA A 22 -1.92 -2.74 -10.25
N TRP A 23 -2.44 -3.87 -10.75
CA TRP A 23 -3.39 -3.89 -11.87
C TRP A 23 -4.74 -3.24 -11.55
N LEU A 24 -5.11 -3.10 -10.28
CA LEU A 24 -6.33 -2.40 -9.89
C LEU A 24 -6.34 -0.94 -10.36
N ILE A 25 -5.18 -0.31 -10.60
CA ILE A 25 -5.13 1.06 -11.12
C ILE A 25 -5.74 1.15 -12.53
N VAL A 26 -5.53 0.12 -13.35
CA VAL A 26 -6.10 0.03 -14.70
C VAL A 26 -7.61 -0.15 -14.61
N VAL A 27 -8.06 -1.02 -13.71
CA VAL A 27 -9.50 -1.25 -13.46
C VAL A 27 -10.17 0.03 -12.96
N LEU A 28 -9.55 0.73 -12.01
CA LEU A 28 -10.04 2.00 -11.48
C LEU A 28 -10.15 3.06 -12.58
N MET A 29 -9.11 3.19 -13.40
CA MET A 29 -9.11 4.11 -14.54
C MET A 29 -10.28 3.83 -15.48
N LEU A 30 -10.49 2.56 -15.86
CA LEU A 30 -11.60 2.17 -16.75
C LEU A 30 -12.96 2.47 -16.14
N LEU A 31 -13.15 2.20 -14.84
CA LEU A 31 -14.39 2.51 -14.13
C LEU A 31 -14.69 4.02 -14.13
N VAL A 32 -13.70 4.84 -13.83
CA VAL A 32 -13.86 6.30 -13.79
C VAL A 32 -14.15 6.84 -15.20
N VAL A 33 -13.43 6.38 -16.22
CA VAL A 33 -13.66 6.78 -17.61
C VAL A 33 -15.08 6.40 -18.07
N ALA A 34 -15.52 5.18 -17.76
CA ALA A 34 -16.86 4.71 -18.11
C ALA A 34 -17.95 5.55 -17.41
N GLU A 35 -17.79 5.87 -16.12
CA GLU A 35 -18.76 6.69 -15.39
C GLU A 35 -18.79 8.14 -15.90
N VAL A 36 -17.63 8.74 -16.16
CA VAL A 36 -17.54 10.09 -16.76
C VAL A 36 -18.24 10.10 -18.13
N PHE A 37 -17.98 9.11 -18.97
CA PHE A 37 -18.64 9.00 -20.28
C PHE A 37 -20.16 8.84 -20.14
N LYS A 38 -20.63 7.92 -19.31
CA LYS A 38 -22.08 7.71 -19.10
C LYS A 38 -22.77 8.94 -18.53
N ARG A 39 -22.12 9.64 -17.60
CA ARG A 39 -22.66 10.82 -16.95
C ARG A 39 -22.78 12.00 -17.92
N TYR A 40 -21.75 12.27 -18.71
CA TYR A 40 -21.72 13.47 -19.55
C TYR A 40 -22.19 13.24 -20.99
N ALA A 41 -21.95 12.06 -21.57
CA ALA A 41 -22.37 11.77 -22.95
C ALA A 41 -23.77 11.15 -23.03
N LEU A 42 -24.15 10.35 -22.03
CA LEU A 42 -25.42 9.59 -22.04
C LEU A 42 -26.45 10.09 -21.02
N ASN A 43 -26.10 11.04 -20.14
CA ASN A 43 -26.94 11.50 -19.02
C ASN A 43 -27.49 10.35 -18.14
N ALA A 44 -26.74 9.25 -18.02
CA ALA A 44 -27.19 8.02 -17.35
C ALA A 44 -26.16 7.57 -16.28
N PRO A 45 -26.05 8.29 -15.15
CA PRO A 45 -25.06 8.00 -14.10
C PRO A 45 -25.31 6.64 -13.43
N THR A 46 -24.24 6.00 -12.94
CA THR A 46 -24.29 4.69 -12.30
C THR A 46 -23.96 4.80 -10.82
N ALA A 47 -24.94 4.58 -9.95
CA ALA A 47 -24.79 4.80 -8.51
C ALA A 47 -23.62 4.02 -7.87
N TRP A 48 -23.46 2.74 -8.21
CA TRP A 48 -22.45 1.88 -7.58
C TRP A 48 -21.00 2.14 -8.02
N ILE A 49 -20.78 2.82 -9.16
CA ILE A 49 -19.41 3.02 -9.66
C ILE A 49 -18.63 3.92 -8.69
N PHE A 50 -19.29 4.88 -8.05
CA PHE A 50 -18.66 5.72 -7.03
C PHE A 50 -18.12 4.88 -5.86
N ASP A 51 -18.96 4.02 -5.29
CA ASP A 51 -18.58 3.17 -4.16
C ASP A 51 -17.47 2.19 -4.54
N ALA A 52 -17.58 1.56 -5.72
CA ALA A 52 -16.56 0.65 -6.22
C ALA A 52 -15.21 1.35 -6.47
N SER A 53 -15.22 2.54 -7.08
CA SER A 53 -14.01 3.34 -7.28
C SER A 53 -13.36 3.72 -5.95
N ASN A 54 -14.16 4.11 -4.93
CA ASN A 54 -13.65 4.47 -3.61
C ASN A 54 -12.98 3.27 -2.91
N MET A 55 -13.63 2.10 -2.93
CA MET A 55 -13.09 0.86 -2.35
C MET A 55 -11.79 0.41 -3.04
N ILE A 56 -11.75 0.47 -4.38
CA ILE A 56 -10.56 0.11 -5.17
C ILE A 56 -9.42 1.09 -4.89
N TYR A 57 -9.72 2.38 -4.78
CA TYR A 57 -8.72 3.40 -4.47
C TYR A 57 -8.11 3.20 -3.09
N GLY A 58 -8.92 2.98 -2.05
CA GLY A 58 -8.44 2.67 -0.71
C GLY A 58 -7.58 1.39 -0.69
N THR A 59 -8.02 0.36 -1.42
CA THR A 59 -7.24 -0.89 -1.58
C THR A 59 -5.87 -0.62 -2.23
N LEU A 60 -5.84 0.15 -3.31
CA LEU A 60 -4.60 0.54 -4.00
C LEU A 60 -3.65 1.31 -3.08
N PHE A 61 -4.17 2.24 -2.29
CA PHE A 61 -3.38 3.02 -1.35
C PHE A 61 -2.71 2.12 -0.31
N MET A 62 -3.48 1.24 0.34
CA MET A 62 -2.95 0.34 1.38
C MET A 62 -1.94 -0.66 0.81
N MET A 63 -2.24 -1.26 -0.35
CA MET A 63 -1.37 -2.25 -0.97
C MET A 63 -0.10 -1.62 -1.58
N GLY A 64 -0.20 -0.40 -2.11
CA GLY A 64 0.94 0.39 -2.57
C GLY A 64 1.89 0.73 -1.42
N GLY A 65 1.36 1.07 -0.25
CA GLY A 65 2.14 1.23 0.98
C GLY A 65 2.89 -0.05 1.36
N ALA A 66 2.19 -1.18 1.44
CA ALA A 66 2.81 -2.46 1.77
C ALA A 66 3.92 -2.87 0.77
N TYR A 67 3.70 -2.69 -0.54
CA TYR A 67 4.70 -2.98 -1.56
C TYR A 67 5.93 -2.08 -1.46
N THR A 68 5.72 -0.78 -1.25
CA THR A 68 6.81 0.21 -1.10
C THR A 68 7.63 -0.06 0.15
N LEU A 69 6.99 -0.54 1.23
CA LEU A 69 7.64 -0.93 2.47
C LEU A 69 8.57 -2.14 2.27
N CYS A 70 8.10 -3.18 1.56
CA CYS A 70 8.91 -4.35 1.22
C CYS A 70 10.14 -3.99 0.37
N GLN A 71 10.04 -2.93 -0.43
CA GLN A 71 11.13 -2.45 -1.28
C GLN A 71 12.01 -1.40 -0.60
N ASP A 72 11.81 -1.16 0.70
CA ASP A 72 12.54 -0.17 1.48
C ASP A 72 12.45 1.27 0.92
N GLY A 73 11.45 1.55 0.07
CA GLY A 73 11.33 2.77 -0.74
C GLY A 73 10.56 3.92 -0.09
N HIS A 74 10.16 3.79 1.18
CA HIS A 74 9.62 4.92 1.93
C HIS A 74 10.71 5.96 2.16
N VAL A 75 10.41 7.23 1.94
CA VAL A 75 11.35 8.33 2.23
C VAL A 75 11.65 8.34 3.73
N ARG A 76 12.93 8.13 4.07
CA ARG A 76 13.43 8.15 5.47
C ARG A 76 14.20 9.43 5.73
N GLY A 77 14.16 9.91 6.97
CA GLY A 77 15.00 11.03 7.42
C GLY A 77 16.41 10.54 7.74
N ASP A 78 17.36 10.71 6.82
CA ASP A 78 18.64 9.99 6.87
C ASP A 78 19.78 10.58 7.71
N PHE A 79 19.55 11.60 8.54
CA PHE A 79 20.65 12.20 9.32
C PHE A 79 21.19 11.30 10.45
N PHE A 80 20.31 10.67 11.22
CA PHE A 80 20.68 9.82 12.37
C PHE A 80 20.63 8.32 12.05
N TYR A 81 19.79 7.91 11.09
CA TYR A 81 19.60 6.51 10.76
C TYR A 81 20.78 5.94 9.96
N GLY A 82 21.29 6.69 8.98
CA GLY A 82 22.37 6.24 8.10
C GLY A 82 23.74 6.05 8.77
N SER A 83 23.98 6.70 9.92
CA SER A 83 25.24 6.59 10.69
C SER A 83 25.17 5.58 11.85
N ALA A 84 23.98 5.01 12.12
CA ALA A 84 23.77 4.09 13.23
C ALA A 84 24.26 2.66 12.94
N LYS A 85 24.61 1.91 13.99
CA LYS A 85 24.97 0.49 13.86
C LYS A 85 23.75 -0.34 13.43
N PRO A 86 23.93 -1.47 12.72
CA PRO A 86 22.81 -2.31 12.25
C PRO A 86 21.83 -2.75 13.36
N ARG A 87 22.34 -3.01 14.58
CA ARG A 87 21.49 -3.33 15.73
C ARG A 87 20.64 -2.15 16.22
N THR A 88 21.17 -0.94 16.14
CA THR A 88 20.45 0.28 16.53
C THR A 88 19.38 0.59 15.49
N GLN A 89 19.70 0.43 14.20
CA GLN A 89 18.73 0.54 13.10
C GLN A 89 17.55 -0.43 13.27
N ALA A 90 17.83 -1.72 13.46
CA ALA A 90 16.79 -2.73 13.65
C ALA A 90 15.92 -2.47 14.91
N THR A 91 16.53 -1.96 15.99
CA THR A 91 15.78 -1.60 17.21
C THR A 91 14.88 -0.39 16.97
N LEU A 92 15.39 0.64 16.30
CA LEU A 92 14.63 1.82 15.91
C LEU A 92 13.45 1.45 15.03
N ASP A 93 13.70 0.68 13.97
CA ASP A 93 12.65 0.20 13.07
C ASP A 93 11.57 -0.55 13.83
N LEU A 94 11.94 -1.50 14.69
CA LEU A 94 10.98 -2.27 15.49
C LEU A 94 10.12 -1.36 16.38
N VAL A 95 10.73 -0.40 17.07
CA VAL A 95 10.03 0.53 17.96
C VAL A 95 9.09 1.43 17.15
N LEU A 96 9.55 1.98 16.03
CA LEU A 96 8.76 2.85 15.18
C LEU A 96 7.61 2.10 14.50
N TYR A 97 7.83 0.84 14.12
CA TYR A 97 6.78 -0.03 13.59
C TYR A 97 5.66 -0.24 14.61
N VAL A 98 6.02 -0.53 15.87
CA VAL A 98 5.02 -0.82 16.91
C VAL A 98 4.31 0.46 17.36
N LEU A 99 5.01 1.58 17.52
CA LEU A 99 4.43 2.81 18.09
C LEU A 99 3.72 3.70 17.07
N PHE A 100 4.17 3.73 15.81
CA PHE A 100 3.65 4.66 14.82
C PHE A 100 3.01 3.95 13.63
N PHE A 101 3.66 2.92 13.08
CA PHE A 101 3.14 2.26 11.88
C PHE A 101 1.87 1.45 12.17
N ILE A 102 1.89 0.52 13.11
CA ILE A 102 0.73 -0.33 13.42
C ILE A 102 -0.48 0.52 13.86
N PRO A 103 -0.36 1.46 14.81
CA PRO A 103 -1.46 2.32 15.20
C PRO A 103 -1.95 3.20 14.04
N GLY A 104 -1.05 3.69 13.20
CA GLY A 104 -1.41 4.47 12.00
C GLY A 104 -2.20 3.65 10.99
N VAL A 105 -1.78 2.42 10.71
CA VAL A 105 -2.50 1.49 9.83
C VAL A 105 -3.89 1.17 10.40
N ILE A 106 -4.00 0.93 11.71
CA ILE A 106 -5.29 0.69 12.36
C ILE A 106 -6.18 1.94 12.28
N ALA A 107 -5.64 3.14 12.47
CA ALA A 107 -6.43 4.36 12.35
C ALA A 107 -7.02 4.51 10.94
N LEU A 108 -6.25 4.15 9.91
CA LEU A 108 -6.68 4.19 8.51
C LEU A 108 -7.78 3.19 8.15
N THR A 109 -8.03 2.15 8.96
CA THR A 109 -9.16 1.23 8.69
C THR A 109 -10.53 1.82 9.01
N TRP A 110 -10.57 2.92 9.77
CA TRP A 110 -11.81 3.58 10.22
C TRP A 110 -11.99 4.98 9.61
N ALA A 111 -11.11 5.37 8.68
CA ALA A 111 -11.16 6.64 7.95
C ALA A 111 -11.80 6.45 6.57
#